data_AF-G5CB57-F1
#
_entry.id   AF-G5CB57-F1
#
_cell.length_a   1.000
_cell.length_b   1.000
_cell.length_c   1.000
_cell.angle_alpha   90.00
_cell.angle_beta   90.00
_cell.angle_gamma   90.00
#
_symmetry.space_group_name_H-M   'P 1'
#
loop_
_entity.id
_entity.type
_entity.pdbx_description
1 polymer ?
#
loop_
_entity_poly.entity_id
_entity_poly.type
_entity_poly.pdbx_seq_one_letter_code
_entity_poly.pdbx_strand_id
1 'polypeptide(L)' 'MALQLAREQGITLRGSAEIVAEFFSFGINSILYQRGIYPSETFTRVQKYGLTLLVTTDPELIKYL' A
#
# COMPACT_ATOMS: atom_id res chain seq x y z
N MET A 1 3.01 -15.94 -38.06
CA MET A 1 3.70 -16.44 -36.86
C MET A 1 3.43 -15.46 -35.74
N ALA A 2 2.67 -15.84 -34.70
CA ALA A 2 2.36 -14.93 -33.60
C ALA A 2 3.54 -14.88 -32.61
N LEU A 3 4.13 -13.70 -32.42
CA LEU A 3 5.15 -13.46 -31.40
C LEU A 3 4.46 -12.97 -30.14
N GLN A 4 4.45 -13.80 -29.09
CA GLN A 4 3.98 -13.40 -27.78
C GLN A 4 5.16 -12.87 -26.97
N LEU A 5 5.12 -11.57 -26.64
CA LEU A 5 6.06 -10.98 -25.69
C LEU A 5 5.85 -11.62 -24.30
N ALA A 6 6.94 -12.00 -23.65
CA ALA A 6 6.88 -12.57 -22.31
C ALA A 6 6.26 -11.55 -21.36
N ARG A 7 5.15 -11.93 -20.71
CA ARG A 7 4.46 -11.15 -19.69
C ARG A 7 4.33 -12.03 -18.47
N GLU A 8 4.63 -11.50 -17.29
CA GLU A 8 4.37 -12.21 -16.05
C GLU A 8 2.86 -12.40 -15.88
N GLN A 9 2.43 -13.66 -15.91
CA GLN A 9 1.04 -14.08 -15.78
C GLN A 9 0.99 -15.14 -14.69
N GLY A 10 0.86 -14.71 -13.44
CA GLY A 10 0.82 -15.58 -12.27
C GLY A 10 1.33 -14.89 -11.01
N ILE A 11 1.07 -15.51 -9.85
CA ILE A 11 1.62 -15.05 -8.57
C ILE A 11 2.92 -15.79 -8.32
N THR A 12 4.04 -15.08 -8.37
CA THR A 12 5.32 -15.59 -7.91
C THR A 12 5.41 -15.45 -6.39
N LEU A 13 6.31 -16.18 -5.74
CA LEU A 13 6.56 -16.02 -4.29
C LEU A 13 6.91 -14.56 -3.95
N ARG A 14 7.75 -13.93 -4.79
CA ARG A 14 8.11 -12.52 -4.67
C ARG A 14 6.89 -11.61 -4.82
N GLY A 15 6.09 -11.80 -5.87
CA GLY A 15 4.87 -11.01 -6.08
C GLY A 15 3.86 -11.17 -4.94
N SER A 16 3.73 -12.39 -4.40
CA SER A 16 2.88 -12.63 -3.22
C SER A 16 3.39 -11.87 -1.99
N ALA A 17 4.69 -11.87 -1.74
CA ALA A 17 5.28 -11.15 -0.62
C ALA A 17 5.09 -9.62 -0.77
N GLU A 18 5.27 -9.09 -1.98
CA GLU A 18 5.06 -7.68 -2.31
C GLU A 18 3.59 -7.27 -2.08
N ILE A 19 2.63 -8.07 -2.55
CA ILE A 19 1.18 -7.81 -2.35
C ILE A 19 0.82 -7.80 -0.86
N VAL A 20 1.32 -8.78 -0.09
CA VAL A 20 1.01 -8.89 1.35
C VAL A 20 1.67 -7.76 2.14
N ALA A 21 2.91 -7.39 1.83
CA ALA A 21 3.59 -6.26 2.47
C ALA A 21 2.86 -4.93 2.19
N GLU A 22 2.44 -4.72 0.95
CA GLU A 22 1.63 -3.55 0.57
C GLU A 22 0.32 -3.48 1.36
N PHE A 23 -0.39 -4.62 1.46
CA PHE A 23 -1.62 -4.71 2.25
C PHE A 23 -1.40 -4.28 3.72
N PHE A 24 -0.32 -4.77 4.35
CA PHE A 24 0.00 -4.37 5.73
C PHE A 24 0.33 -2.89 5.85
N SER A 25 1.06 -2.30 4.90
CA SER A 25 1.37 -0.87 4.90
C SER A 25 0.09 -0.02 4.91
N PHE A 26 -0.88 -0.32 4.03
CA PHE A 26 -2.17 0.37 4.00
C PHE A 26 -3.04 0.08 5.24
N GLY A 27 -3.03 -1.17 5.73
CA GLY A 27 -3.76 -1.57 6.92
C GLY A 27 -3.27 -0.83 8.17
N ILE A 28 -1.95 -0.73 8.36
CA ILE A 28 -1.35 -0.01 9.48
C ILE A 28 -1.69 1.48 9.40
N ASN A 29 -1.51 2.12 8.25
CA ASN A 29 -1.90 3.52 8.06
C ASN A 29 -3.37 3.77 8.40
N SER A 30 -4.26 2.86 7.98
CA SER A 30 -5.69 2.95 8.28
C SER A 30 -5.98 2.85 9.78
N ILE A 31 -5.28 1.96 10.50
CA ILE A 31 -5.41 1.82 11.96
C ILE A 31 -4.92 3.07 12.67
N LEU A 32 -3.73 3.58 12.31
CA LEU A 32 -3.15 4.79 12.91
C LEU A 32 -4.10 5.98 12.79
N TYR A 33 -4.73 6.14 11.63
CA TYR A 33 -5.74 7.16 11.38
C TYR A 33 -7.03 6.94 12.18
N GLN A 34 -7.68 5.77 12.06
CA GLN A 34 -8.99 5.51 12.66
C GLN A 34 -8.95 5.51 14.20
N ARG A 35 -7.81 5.19 14.79
CA ARG A 35 -7.59 5.21 16.23
C ARG A 35 -7.08 6.55 16.76
N GLY A 36 -6.81 7.51 15.87
CA GLY A 36 -6.32 8.84 16.25
C GLY A 36 -4.94 8.82 16.90
N ILE A 37 -4.07 7.89 16.51
CA ILE A 37 -2.70 7.79 17.06
C ILE A 37 -1.83 8.93 16.51
N TYR A 38 -2.09 9.33 15.26
CA TYR A 38 -1.47 10.49 14.61
C TYR A 38 -2.55 11.52 14.24
N PRO A 39 -2.22 12.82 14.18
CA PRO A 39 -3.18 13.86 13.82
C PRO A 39 -3.73 13.64 12.40
N SER A 40 -5.02 13.90 12.21
CA SER A 40 -5.72 13.62 10.95
C SER A 40 -5.16 14.38 9.74
N GLU A 41 -4.57 15.55 9.98
CA GLU A 41 -3.91 16.43 9.01
C GLU A 41 -2.57 15.86 8.50
N THR A 42 -2.00 14.89 9.20
CA THR A 42 -0.77 14.18 8.78
C THR A 42 -1.07 13.02 7.82
N PHE A 43 -2.31 12.91 7.32
CA PHE A 43 -2.70 11.89 6.36
C PHE A 43 -3.23 12.51 5.08
N THR A 44 -2.91 11.87 3.95
CA THR A 44 -3.43 12.22 2.64
C THR A 44 -4.22 11.07 2.03
N ARG A 45 -5.12 11.41 1.10
CA ARG A 45 -5.99 10.45 0.42
C ARG A 45 -5.31 9.89 -0.82
N VAL A 46 -5.32 8.57 -0.97
CA VAL A 46 -4.79 7.87 -2.14
C VAL A 46 -5.78 6.83 -2.66
N GLN A 47 -5.81 6.64 -3.97
CA GLN A 47 -6.66 5.63 -4.60
C GLN A 47 -5.91 4.30 -4.70
N LYS A 48 -6.38 3.27 -3.99
CA LYS A 48 -5.81 1.92 -4.06
C LYS A 48 -6.89 0.87 -3.86
N TYR A 49 -6.78 -0.26 -4.58
CA TYR A 49 -7.74 -1.37 -4.54
C TYR A 49 -9.20 -0.96 -4.82
N GLY A 50 -9.40 0.11 -5.60
CA GLY A 50 -10.74 0.67 -5.88
C GLY A 50 -11.33 1.50 -4.75
N LEU A 51 -10.57 1.80 -3.70
CA LEU A 51 -10.99 2.57 -2.52
C LEU A 51 -10.13 3.82 -2.36
N THR A 52 -10.69 4.81 -1.67
CA THR A 52 -9.93 5.95 -1.14
C THR A 52 -9.38 5.59 0.24
N LEU A 53 -8.07 5.39 0.34
CA LEU A 53 -7.36 5.09 1.58
C LEU A 53 -6.60 6.32 2.09
N LEU A 54 -6.26 6.30 3.38
CA LEU A 54 -5.45 7.34 4.00
C LEU A 54 -4.07 6.80 4.31
N VAL A 55 -3.05 7.56 3.93
CA VAL A 55 -1.63 7.25 4.18
C VAL A 55 -0.94 8.45 4.82
N THR A 56 0.01 8.19 5.70
CA THR A 56 0.74 9.25 6.40
C THR A 56 1.60 10.08 5.44
N THR A 57 1.74 11.37 5.74
CA THR A 57 2.69 12.31 5.12
C THR A 57 3.85 12.65 6.05
N ASP A 58 3.90 12.06 7.25
CA ASP A 58 4.96 12.27 8.22
C ASP A 58 6.25 11.53 7.78
N PRO A 59 7.37 12.23 7.54
CA PRO A 59 8.57 11.60 7.00
C PRO A 59 9.21 10.54 7.93
N GLU A 60 9.07 10.69 9.25
CA GLU A 60 9.62 9.72 10.20
C GLU A 60 8.81 8.42 10.18
N LEU A 61 7.48 8.53 10.16
CA LEU A 61 6.59 7.39 10.05
C LEU A 61 6.69 6.71 8.68
N ILE A 62 6.81 7.48 7.59
CA ILE A 62 7.05 6.92 6.24
C ILE A 62 8.36 6.13 6.19
N LYS A 63 9.41 6.58 6.89
CA LYS A 63 10.69 5.88 6.94
C LYS A 63 10.62 4.60 7.79
N TYR A 64 9.75 4.58 8.78
CA TYR A 64 9.60 3.45 9.70
C TYR A 64 8.76 2.31 9.10
N LEU A 65 7.71 2.64 8.34
CA LEU A 65 6.82 1.69 7.67
C LEU A 65 7.39 1.18 6.34
#